data_AF-A0A9W8NPC1-F1
#
_entry.id   AF-A0A9W8NPC1-F1
#
_cell.length_a   1.000
_cell.length_b   1.000
_cell.length_c   1.000
_cell.angle_alpha   90.00
_cell.angle_beta   90.00
_cell.angle_gamma   90.00
#
_symmetry.space_group_name_H-M   'P 1'
#
loop_
_entity.id
_entity.type
_entity.pdbx_description
1 polymer ?
#
loop_
_entity_poly.entity_id
_entity_poly.type
_entity_poly.pdbx_seq_one_letter_code
_entity_poly.pdbx_strand_id
1 'polypeptide(L)'
;SERAAYDKLLGDTQIELDRCQKEIDRLEILCNTLIASKQLLQANKRLIHSILSPIHKLPLDLLGNIFEHLCYDRNYLYGSSLPNVPTLNLSSVCHRWRSLVSSMPILWSTFNMIEKEFARPHNLLPLFLGRSHPCPIDFQLD
;
A
#
# COMPACT_ATOMS: atom_id res chain seq x y z
N SER A 1 68.14 -6.70 24.76
CA SER A 1 68.22 -5.23 24.59
C SER A 1 66.80 -4.68 24.57
N GLU A 2 66.63 -3.38 24.81
CA GLU A 2 65.32 -2.72 24.84
C GLU A 2 64.48 -2.96 23.56
N ARG A 3 65.12 -3.06 22.39
CA ARG A 3 64.45 -3.40 21.12
C ARG A 3 63.61 -4.67 21.20
N ALA A 4 64.15 -5.75 21.75
CA ALA A 4 63.43 -7.02 21.86
C ALA A 4 62.20 -6.94 22.78
N ALA A 5 62.23 -6.06 23.79
CA ALA A 5 61.08 -5.82 24.66
C ALA A 5 59.99 -5.01 23.94
N TYR A 6 60.37 -4.01 23.14
CA TYR A 6 59.43 -3.27 22.30
C TYR A 6 58.80 -4.13 21.20
N ASP A 7 59.59 -4.99 20.54
CA ASP A 7 59.08 -5.89 19.50
C ASP A 7 58.07 -6.89 20.07
N LYS A 8 58.34 -7.42 21.27
CA LYS A 8 57.39 -8.30 21.98
C LYS A 8 56.10 -7.56 22.33
N LEU A 9 56.20 -6.35 22.89
CA LEU A 9 55.03 -5.54 23.25
C LEU A 9 54.17 -5.19 22.02
N LEU A 10 54.80 -4.89 20.88
CA LEU A 10 54.08 -4.67 19.61
C LEU A 10 53.37 -5.94 19.15
N GLY A 11 54.01 -7.11 19.24
CA GLY A 11 53.39 -8.40 18.91
C GLY A 11 52.18 -8.71 19.80
N ASP A 12 52.33 -8.57 21.11
CA ASP A 12 51.25 -8.79 22.08
C ASP A 12 50.08 -7.81 21.83
N THR A 13 50.39 -6.54 21.51
CA THR A 13 49.37 -5.54 21.16
C THR A 13 48.63 -5.90 19.87
N GLN A 14 49.34 -6.39 18.85
CA GLN A 14 48.72 -6.81 17.59
C GLN A 14 47.77 -7.99 17.78
N ILE A 15 48.12 -8.95 18.66
CA ILE A 15 47.26 -10.10 18.98
C ILE A 15 45.94 -9.64 19.62
N GLU A 16 46.00 -8.69 20.56
CA GLU A 16 44.80 -8.16 21.20
C GLU A 16 43.94 -7.32 20.24
N LEU A 17 44.57 -6.59 19.31
CA LEU A 17 43.85 -5.89 18.24
C LEU A 17 43.12 -6.88 17.32
N ASP A 18 43.80 -7.94 16.86
CA ASP A 18 43.20 -8.97 16.00
C ASP A 18 42.04 -9.69 16.69
N ARG A 19 42.17 -9.91 18.01
CA ARG A 19 41.11 -10.49 18.83
C ARG A 19 39.91 -9.54 18.95
N CYS A 20 40.16 -8.26 19.22
CA CYS A 20 39.10 -7.25 19.26
C CYS A 20 38.36 -7.15 17.91
N GLN A 21 39.10 -7.15 16.80
CA GLN A 21 38.51 -7.07 15.46
C GLN A 21 37.61 -8.27 15.16
N LYS A 22 38.04 -9.49 15.50
CA LYS A 22 37.21 -10.70 15.33
C LYS A 22 35.89 -10.63 16.12
N GLU A 23 35.93 -10.11 17.34
CA GLU A 23 34.70 -9.94 18.13
C GLU A 23 33.81 -8.83 17.58
N ILE A 24 34.37 -7.74 17.05
CA ILE A 24 33.61 -6.71 16.32
C ILE A 24 32.90 -7.35 15.12
N ASP A 25 33.63 -8.03 14.24
CA ASP A 25 33.07 -8.66 13.05
C ASP A 25 31.94 -9.64 13.42
N ARG A 26 32.16 -10.45 14.46
CA ARG A 26 31.16 -11.38 14.98
C ARG A 26 29.90 -10.67 15.46
N LEU A 27 30.05 -9.61 16.24
CA LEU A 27 28.93 -8.85 16.79
C LEU A 27 28.17 -8.11 15.69
N GLU A 28 28.86 -7.59 14.68
CA GLU A 28 28.24 -6.97 13.51
C GLU A 28 27.39 -7.98 12.73
N ILE A 29 27.91 -9.18 12.46
CA ILE A 29 27.16 -10.26 11.81
C ILE A 29 25.90 -10.61 12.63
N LEU A 30 26.04 -10.75 13.94
CA LEU A 30 24.92 -11.07 14.82
C LEU A 30 23.88 -9.95 14.84
N CYS A 31 24.32 -8.69 14.91
CA CYS A 31 23.47 -7.51 14.88
C CYS A 31 22.67 -7.46 13.57
N ASN A 32 23.34 -7.63 12.43
CA ASN A 32 22.70 -7.65 11.12
C ASN A 32 21.66 -8.77 11.00
N THR A 33 21.97 -9.95 11.54
CA THR A 33 21.04 -11.09 11.58
C THR A 33 19.79 -10.77 12.41
N LEU A 34 19.97 -10.17 13.58
CA LEU A 34 18.85 -9.78 14.45
C LEU A 34 18.01 -8.66 13.83
N ILE A 35 18.63 -7.69 13.15
CA ILE A 35 17.94 -6.63 12.42
C ILE A 35 17.06 -7.23 11.32
N ALA A 36 17.59 -8.15 10.51
CA ALA A 36 16.82 -8.83 9.46
C ALA A 36 15.64 -9.63 10.04
N SER A 37 15.88 -10.39 11.12
CA SER A 37 14.82 -11.13 11.82
C SER A 37 13.73 -10.20 12.36
N LYS A 38 14.11 -9.09 12.99
CA LYS A 38 13.16 -8.07 13.47
C LYS A 38 12.32 -7.50 12.32
N GLN A 39 12.93 -7.17 11.19
CA GLN A 39 12.22 -6.64 10.02
C GLN A 39 11.19 -7.64 9.49
N LEU A 40 11.55 -8.92 9.40
CA LEU A 40 10.63 -10.00 9.00
C LEU A 40 9.46 -10.11 9.98
N LEU A 41 9.72 -10.15 11.28
CA LEU A 41 8.67 -10.23 12.30
C LEU A 41 7.74 -9.01 12.26
N GLN A 42 8.28 -7.81 12.04
CA GLN A 42 7.48 -6.60 11.87
C GLN A 42 6.61 -6.66 10.61
N ALA A 43 7.11 -7.20 9.50
CA ALA A 43 6.32 -7.42 8.29
C ALA A 43 5.18 -8.42 8.54
N ASN A 44 5.47 -9.56 9.19
CA ASN A 44 4.46 -10.55 9.55
C ASN A 44 3.39 -9.97 10.47
N LYS A 45 3.79 -9.18 11.48
CA LYS A 45 2.86 -8.48 12.36
C LYS A 45 1.92 -7.56 11.58
N ARG A 46 2.44 -6.77 10.63
CA ARG A 46 1.60 -5.90 9.77
C ARG A 46 0.62 -6.71 8.93
N LEU A 47 1.05 -7.82 8.34
CA LEU A 47 0.18 -8.70 7.56
C LEU A 47 -0.95 -9.30 8.42
N ILE A 48 -0.63 -9.80 9.60
CA ILE A 48 -1.63 -10.34 10.54
C ILE A 48 -2.62 -9.25 10.95
N HIS A 49 -2.16 -8.05 11.29
CA HIS A 49 -3.06 -6.93 11.60
C HIS A 49 -3.96 -6.56 10.42
N SER A 50 -3.42 -6.59 9.20
CA SER A 50 -4.22 -6.38 7.99
C SER A 50 -5.31 -7.43 7.88
N ILE A 51 -4.99 -8.72 7.96
CA ILE A 51 -5.95 -9.83 7.84
C ILE A 51 -7.02 -9.77 8.94
N LEU A 52 -6.62 -9.44 10.17
CA LEU A 52 -7.52 -9.35 11.31
C LEU A 52 -8.31 -8.05 11.37
N SER A 53 -8.04 -7.09 10.46
CA SER A 53 -8.74 -5.82 10.42
C SER A 53 -10.26 -6.03 10.36
N PRO A 54 -11.05 -5.29 11.16
CA PRO A 54 -12.50 -5.44 11.22
C PRO A 54 -13.17 -5.39 9.84
N ILE A 55 -12.61 -4.62 8.90
CA ILE A 55 -13.14 -4.48 7.54
C ILE A 55 -13.20 -5.80 6.76
N HIS A 56 -12.33 -6.77 7.09
CA HIS A 56 -12.41 -8.12 6.51
C HIS A 56 -13.50 -8.98 7.14
N LYS A 57 -14.02 -8.62 8.32
CA LYS A 57 -15.11 -9.32 9.01
C LYS A 57 -16.49 -8.73 8.72
N LEU A 58 -16.56 -7.53 8.15
CA LEU A 58 -17.84 -6.92 7.78
C LEU A 58 -18.57 -7.81 6.76
N PRO A 59 -19.88 -8.05 6.92
CA PRO A 59 -20.73 -8.57 5.87
C PRO A 59 -20.63 -7.73 4.60
N LEU A 60 -20.83 -8.36 3.42
CA LEU A 60 -20.77 -7.65 2.14
C LEU A 60 -21.82 -6.54 2.04
N ASP A 61 -23.01 -6.74 2.60
CA ASP A 61 -24.09 -5.74 2.57
C ASP A 61 -23.70 -4.46 3.32
N LEU A 62 -23.13 -4.59 4.52
CA LEU A 62 -22.67 -3.43 5.30
C LEU A 62 -21.50 -2.72 4.60
N LEU A 63 -20.58 -3.49 4.02
CA LEU A 63 -19.47 -2.92 3.26
C LEU A 63 -19.97 -2.20 2.00
N GLY A 64 -20.98 -2.75 1.33
CA GLY A 64 -21.66 -2.14 0.19
C GLY A 64 -22.33 -0.83 0.55
N ASN A 65 -23.05 -0.79 1.68
CA ASN A 65 -23.66 0.45 2.18
C ASN A 65 -22.63 1.54 2.46
N ILE A 66 -21.48 1.18 3.02
CA ILE A 66 -20.35 2.11 3.21
C ILE A 66 -19.85 2.62 1.86
N PHE A 67 -19.66 1.73 0.87
CA PHE A 67 -19.19 2.11 -0.46
C PHE A 67 -20.18 3.04 -1.17
N GLU A 68 -21.48 2.76 -1.07
CA GLU A 68 -22.52 3.60 -1.65
C GLU A 68 -22.50 5.00 -1.06
N HIS A 69 -22.43 5.12 0.28
CA HIS A 69 -22.28 6.41 0.94
C HIS A 69 -20.98 7.13 0.52
N LEU A 70 -19.89 6.39 0.31
CA LEU A 70 -18.62 6.96 -0.13
C LEU A 70 -18.66 7.46 -1.58
N CYS A 71 -19.33 6.75 -2.48
CA CYS A 71 -19.35 7.03 -3.91
C CYS A 71 -20.45 7.99 -4.34
N TYR A 72 -21.56 8.06 -3.62
CA TYR A 72 -22.71 8.90 -3.96
C TYR A 72 -22.29 10.36 -4.18
N ASP A 73 -22.55 10.87 -5.38
CA ASP A 73 -22.23 12.23 -5.82
C ASP A 73 -20.76 12.67 -5.63
N ARG A 74 -19.83 11.71 -5.63
CA ARG A 74 -18.39 11.98 -5.42
C ARG A 74 -17.48 11.44 -6.49
N ASN A 75 -18.02 10.84 -7.54
CA ASN A 75 -17.25 10.40 -8.70
C ASN A 75 -17.05 11.57 -9.68
N TYR A 76 -15.97 12.31 -9.54
CA TYR A 76 -15.62 13.40 -10.46
C TYR A 76 -14.72 12.84 -11.57
N LEU A 77 -15.28 12.71 -12.77
CA LEU A 77 -14.59 12.20 -13.96
C LEU A 77 -13.73 13.28 -14.64
N TYR A 78 -13.37 14.34 -13.91
CA TYR A 78 -12.58 15.47 -14.37
C TYR A 78 -11.52 15.86 -13.34
N GLY A 79 -10.49 16.60 -13.78
CA GLY A 79 -9.37 17.02 -12.94
C GLY A 79 -8.06 17.19 -13.71
N SER A 80 -7.12 17.94 -13.13
CA SER A 80 -5.87 18.36 -13.77
C SER A 80 -4.75 17.31 -13.76
N SER A 81 -4.82 16.29 -12.91
CA SER A 81 -3.79 15.23 -12.86
C SER A 81 -4.32 13.83 -12.53
N LEU A 82 -5.24 13.70 -11.58
CA LEU A 82 -5.91 12.44 -11.22
C LEU A 82 -7.39 12.73 -10.91
N PRO A 83 -8.35 12.14 -11.66
CA PRO A 83 -9.76 12.32 -11.35
C PRO A 83 -10.07 11.72 -9.97
N ASN A 84 -10.83 12.43 -9.16
CA ASN A 84 -11.25 11.96 -7.84
C ASN A 84 -12.45 11.01 -8.01
N VAL A 85 -12.16 9.72 -8.09
CA VAL A 85 -13.16 8.70 -8.40
C VAL A 85 -13.17 7.63 -7.30
N PRO A 86 -13.93 7.84 -6.21
CA PRO A 86 -14.02 6.90 -5.09
C PRO A 86 -14.31 5.46 -5.55
N THR A 87 -15.19 5.27 -6.54
CA THR A 87 -15.50 3.94 -7.10
C THR A 87 -14.25 3.22 -7.63
N LEU A 88 -13.36 3.93 -8.31
CA LEU A 88 -12.09 3.36 -8.81
C LEU A 88 -11.08 3.16 -7.67
N ASN A 89 -11.01 4.10 -6.73
CA ASN A 89 -10.14 4.00 -5.56
C ASN A 89 -10.47 2.74 -4.76
N LEU A 90 -11.75 2.49 -4.47
CA LEU A 90 -12.21 1.27 -3.79
C LEU A 90 -11.85 0.01 -4.58
N SER A 91 -12.01 0.04 -5.91
CA SER A 91 -11.67 -1.08 -6.81
C SER A 91 -10.19 -1.44 -6.83
N SER A 92 -9.32 -0.53 -6.41
CA SER A 92 -7.87 -0.73 -6.37
C SER A 92 -7.35 -1.38 -5.08
N VAL A 93 -8.15 -1.37 -4.00
CA VAL A 93 -7.69 -1.77 -2.65
C VAL A 93 -7.33 -3.25 -2.57
N CYS A 94 -8.27 -4.13 -2.93
CA CYS A 94 -8.03 -5.58 -2.95
C CYS A 94 -9.03 -6.29 -3.86
N HIS A 95 -8.80 -7.58 -4.13
CA HIS A 95 -9.70 -8.41 -4.94
C HIS A 95 -11.15 -8.40 -4.42
N ARG A 96 -11.34 -8.52 -3.10
CA ARG A 96 -12.68 -8.54 -2.49
C ARG A 96 -13.44 -7.24 -2.74
N TRP A 97 -12.78 -6.09 -2.58
CA TRP A 97 -13.41 -4.78 -2.80
C TRP A 97 -13.71 -4.58 -4.28
N ARG A 98 -12.77 -4.92 -5.16
CA ARG A 98 -13.00 -4.88 -6.62
C ARG A 98 -14.19 -5.73 -7.05
N SER A 99 -14.30 -6.95 -6.51
CA SER A 99 -15.41 -7.85 -6.79
C SER A 99 -16.74 -7.22 -6.35
N LEU A 100 -16.78 -6.68 -5.13
CA LEU A 100 -17.99 -6.04 -4.59
C LEU A 100 -18.37 -4.79 -5.38
N VAL A 101 -17.41 -3.90 -5.68
CA VAL A 101 -17.65 -2.70 -6.49
C VAL A 101 -18.12 -3.06 -7.90
N SER A 102 -17.55 -4.13 -8.49
CA SER A 102 -17.97 -4.62 -9.80
C SER A 102 -19.39 -5.19 -9.82
N SER A 103 -19.86 -5.76 -8.70
CA SER A 103 -21.20 -6.34 -8.59
C SER A 103 -22.28 -5.33 -8.17
N MET A 104 -21.93 -4.07 -7.92
CA MET A 104 -22.85 -3.03 -7.47
C MET A 104 -22.98 -1.92 -8.53
N PRO A 105 -23.90 -2.05 -9.49
CA PRO A 105 -24.09 -1.06 -10.56
C PRO A 105 -24.38 0.35 -10.06
N ILE A 106 -25.05 0.47 -8.90
CA ILE A 106 -25.37 1.76 -8.26
C ILE A 106 -24.12 2.63 -8.01
N LEU A 107 -22.96 2.03 -7.72
CA LEU A 107 -21.72 2.78 -7.47
C LEU A 107 -21.14 3.46 -8.72
N TRP A 108 -21.62 3.07 -9.89
CA TRP A 108 -21.22 3.60 -11.21
C TRP A 108 -22.29 4.50 -11.82
N SER A 109 -23.43 4.63 -11.14
CA SER A 109 -24.62 5.29 -11.68
C SER A 109 -24.65 6.78 -11.39
N THR A 110 -23.89 7.26 -10.39
CA THR A 110 -23.80 8.67 -10.03
C THR A 110 -22.38 9.21 -10.25
N PHE A 111 -22.23 10.21 -11.13
CA PHE A 111 -20.94 10.84 -11.44
C PHE A 111 -21.07 12.24 -12.04
N ASN A 112 -20.00 13.03 -11.90
CA ASN A 112 -19.91 14.41 -12.37
C ASN A 112 -18.83 14.51 -13.46
N MET A 113 -19.12 15.22 -14.55
CA MET A 113 -18.18 15.38 -15.66
C MET A 113 -18.32 16.76 -16.31
N ILE A 114 -17.22 17.32 -16.82
CA ILE A 114 -17.26 18.57 -17.60
C ILE A 114 -17.24 18.26 -19.11
N GLU A 115 -17.81 19.16 -19.93
CA GLU A 115 -17.94 18.94 -21.39
C GLU A 115 -16.59 18.64 -22.07
N LYS A 116 -15.51 19.27 -21.61
CA LYS A 116 -14.16 19.07 -22.16
C LYS A 116 -13.66 17.63 -22.02
N GLU A 117 -14.14 16.86 -21.05
CA GLU A 117 -13.70 15.47 -20.85
C GLU A 117 -14.27 14.51 -21.89
N PHE A 118 -15.40 14.82 -22.53
CA PHE A 118 -15.94 13.98 -23.62
C PHE A 118 -14.95 13.81 -24.77
N ALA A 119 -14.20 14.87 -25.08
CA ALA A 119 -13.20 14.87 -26.14
C ALA A 119 -11.87 14.21 -25.73
N ARG A 120 -11.66 13.89 -24.45
CA ARG A 120 -10.41 13.25 -24.01
C ARG A 120 -10.36 11.79 -24.46
N PRO A 121 -9.26 11.35 -25.08
CA PRO A 121 -9.03 9.94 -25.33
C PRO A 121 -8.95 9.19 -23.99
N HIS A 122 -9.57 8.01 -23.93
CA HIS A 122 -9.62 7.17 -22.72
C HIS A 122 -10.30 7.80 -21.50
N ASN A 123 -11.29 8.68 -21.69
CA ASN A 123 -12.13 9.13 -20.59
C ASN A 123 -12.88 7.95 -19.93
N LEU A 124 -13.33 8.16 -18.69
CA LEU A 124 -13.93 7.10 -17.86
C LEU A 124 -15.42 6.87 -18.17
N LEU A 125 -16.03 7.69 -19.03
CA LEU A 125 -17.47 7.65 -19.29
C LEU A 125 -17.92 6.27 -19.82
N PRO A 126 -17.30 5.66 -20.85
CA PRO A 126 -17.69 4.33 -21.33
C PRO A 126 -17.65 3.26 -20.23
N LEU A 127 -16.67 3.36 -19.31
CA LEU A 127 -16.56 2.44 -18.19
C LEU A 127 -17.73 2.61 -17.22
N PHE A 128 -18.05 3.84 -16.85
CA PHE A 128 -19.16 4.15 -15.94
C PHE A 128 -20.50 3.72 -16.53
N LEU A 129 -20.78 4.07 -17.79
CA LEU A 129 -21.99 3.65 -18.50
C LEU A 129 -22.10 2.13 -18.63
N GLY A 130 -21.00 1.44 -18.91
CA GLY A 130 -20.99 -0.02 -19.04
C GLY A 130 -21.23 -0.75 -17.70
N ARG A 131 -20.84 -0.15 -16.58
CA ARG A 131 -20.95 -0.74 -15.24
C ARG A 131 -22.22 -0.32 -14.49
N SER A 132 -22.87 0.78 -14.87
CA SER A 132 -24.11 1.24 -14.25
C SER A 132 -25.31 0.38 -14.64
N HIS A 133 -25.30 -0.30 -15.78
CA HIS A 133 -26.42 -1.15 -16.20
C HIS A 133 -26.71 -2.28 -15.19
N PRO A 134 -27.98 -2.48 -14.75
CA PRO A 134 -29.23 -1.92 -15.27
C PRO A 134 -29.75 -0.67 -14.53
N CYS A 135 -28.95 -0.06 -13.65
CA CYS A 135 -29.37 1.05 -12.80
C CYS A 135 -29.52 2.36 -13.61
N PRO A 136 -30.55 3.19 -13.33
CA PRO A 136 -30.68 4.51 -13.92
C PRO A 136 -29.45 5.37 -13.61
N ILE A 137 -28.96 6.09 -14.62
CA ILE A 137 -27.80 6.96 -14.47
C ILE A 137 -28.27 8.34 -14.02
N ASP A 138 -27.58 8.89 -13.03
CA ASP A 138 -27.69 10.25 -12.54
C ASP A 138 -26.34 10.94 -12.74
N PHE A 139 -26.25 11.91 -13.67
CA PHE A 139 -24.99 12.61 -13.91
C PHE A 139 -25.20 14.10 -14.06
N GLN A 140 -24.24 14.87 -13.53
CA GLN A 140 -24.23 16.33 -13.67
C GLN A 140 -23.11 16.76 -14.63
N LEU A 141 -23.45 17.77 -15.43
CA LEU A 141 -22.52 18.45 -16.32
C LEU A 141 -22.15 19.79 -15.68
N ASP A 142 -20.89 19.89 -15.27
CA ASP A 142 -20.28 21.11 -14.72
C ASP A 142 -19.66 21.99 -15.82
#